data_AF-A0A2W6BFV4-F1
#
_entry.id   AF-A0A2W6BFV4-F1
#
_cell.length_a   1.000
_cell.length_b   1.000
_cell.length_c   1.000
_cell.angle_alpha   90.00
_cell.angle_beta   90.00
_cell.angle_gamma   90.00
#
_symmetry.space_group_name_H-M   'P 1'
#
loop_
_entity.id
_entity.type
_entity.pdbx_description
1 polymer ?
#
loop_
_entity_poly.entity_id
_entity_poly.type
_entity_poly.pdbx_seq_one_letter_code
_entity_poly.pdbx_strand_id
1 'polypeptide(L)'
;MYNLWLVDDARAIRGGTLLSWEAATKAVVSSTAQEGIDMNGTVGGQLDEMWNLASTFKHNAAQMQHVRGSIDQVLVSTSWSGPAAERFREAWRQFAPSLDHLYEALTEAGTEVDRRRTALDAATR
;
A
#
# COMPACT_ATOMS: atom_id res chain seq x y z
N MET A 1 38.50 16.83 12.88
CA MET A 1 37.72 17.89 12.23
C MET A 1 36.24 17.59 12.45
N TYR A 2 35.62 18.22 13.45
CA TYR A 2 34.17 18.17 13.65
C TYR A 2 33.61 19.53 13.20
N ASN A 3 32.71 19.51 12.21
CA ASN A 3 32.13 20.74 11.68
C ASN A 3 31.04 21.25 12.63
N LEU A 4 31.43 22.34 13.27
CA LEU A 4 30.66 23.38 13.90
C LEU A 4 29.56 23.90 12.93
N TRP A 5 28.33 23.44 13.09
CA TRP A 5 27.15 24.17 12.61
C TRP A 5 26.40 24.72 13.82
N LEU A 6 26.66 26.00 14.08
CA LEU A 6 25.67 26.99 14.48
C LEU A 6 24.51 26.48 15.36
N VAL A 7 24.78 26.16 16.62
CA VAL A 7 23.76 26.22 17.67
C VAL A 7 23.76 27.66 18.18
N ASP A 8 23.20 28.58 17.39
CA ASP A 8 22.87 29.90 17.90
C ASP A 8 21.56 30.39 17.25
N ASP A 9 20.72 30.93 18.13
CA ASP A 9 19.50 31.69 17.87
C ASP A 9 18.17 30.95 17.64
N ALA A 10 17.76 30.11 18.60
CA ALA A 10 16.34 29.86 18.85
C ALA A 10 15.72 30.98 19.71
N ARG A 11 15.76 32.23 19.24
CA ARG A 11 14.91 33.30 19.78
C ARG A 11 13.48 33.12 19.29
N ALA A 12 12.67 32.38 20.04
CA ALA A 12 11.23 32.39 19.86
C ALA A 12 10.65 33.72 20.36
N ILE A 13 10.69 34.77 19.53
CA ILE A 13 9.86 35.95 19.74
C ILE A 13 8.47 35.64 19.15
N ARG A 14 7.53 35.22 20.01
CA ARG A 14 6.11 35.51 19.79
C ARG A 14 5.56 36.25 21.01
N GLY A 15 5.16 37.51 20.78
CA GLY A 15 4.26 38.23 21.68
C GLY A 15 4.79 38.53 23.08
N GLY A 16 5.87 39.32 23.20
CA GLY A 16 6.07 40.26 24.31
C GLY A 16 6.09 39.72 25.75
N THR A 17 6.26 38.42 26.00
CA THR A 17 6.35 37.88 27.36
C THR A 17 7.55 36.94 27.46
N LEU A 18 8.51 37.25 28.34
CA LEU A 18 9.64 36.38 28.66
C LEU A 18 9.10 35.13 29.37
N LEU A 19 8.94 34.03 28.64
CA LEU A 19 8.72 32.72 29.25
C LEU A 19 9.98 32.38 30.07
N SER A 20 9.81 31.94 31.32
CA SER A 20 10.93 31.42 32.11
C SER A 20 11.58 30.25 31.37
N TRP A 21 12.88 30.05 31.56
CA TRP A 21 13.62 28.95 30.91
C TRP A 21 13.02 27.57 31.24
N GLU A 22 12.39 27.42 32.40
CA GLU A 22 11.61 26.23 32.79
C GLU A 22 10.32 26.06 31.99
N ALA A 23 9.65 27.15 31.63
CA ALA A 23 8.44 27.11 30.81
C ALA A 23 8.78 26.79 29.34
N ALA A 24 9.87 27.33 28.82
CA ALA A 24 10.34 27.03 27.46
C ALA A 24 10.77 25.56 27.32
N THR A 25 11.48 25.02 28.31
CA THR A 25 11.87 23.60 28.33
C THR A 25 10.68 22.67 28.44
N LYS A 26 9.71 22.96 29.33
CA LYS A 26 8.45 22.19 29.40
C LYS A 26 7.64 22.26 28.11
N ALA A 27 7.57 23.41 27.45
CA ALA A 27 6.85 23.55 26.19
C ALA A 27 7.48 22.71 25.06
N VAL A 28 8.82 22.71 24.94
CA VAL A 28 9.53 21.87 23.97
C VAL A 28 9.34 20.39 24.27
N VAL A 29 9.48 19.96 25.53
CA VAL A 29 9.30 18.56 25.93
C VAL A 29 7.86 18.09 25.70
N SER A 30 6.86 18.92 26.02
CA SER A 30 5.45 18.62 25.74
C SER A 30 5.13 18.58 24.24
N SER A 31 5.77 19.44 23.43
CA SER A 31 5.65 19.42 21.97
C SER A 31 6.19 18.13 21.37
N THR A 32 7.35 17.67 21.83
CA THR A 32 7.96 16.40 21.38
C THR A 32 7.19 15.15 21.84
N ALA A 33 6.51 15.23 22.99
CA ALA A 33 5.65 14.14 23.46
C ALA A 33 4.37 14.01 22.63
N GLN A 34 3.82 15.13 22.15
CA GLN A 34 2.64 15.16 21.30
C GLN A 34 2.95 14.64 19.87
N GLU A 35 4.11 15.01 19.30
CA GLU A 35 4.57 14.51 18.00
C GLU A 35 4.81 12.98 17.98
N GLY A 36 5.27 12.40 19.09
CA GLY A 36 5.46 10.95 19.20
C GLY A 36 4.15 10.15 19.19
N ILE A 37 3.06 10.72 19.68
CA ILE A 37 1.73 10.11 19.67
C ILE A 37 1.09 10.23 18.28
N ASP A 38 1.27 11.37 17.61
CA ASP A 38 0.73 11.64 16.28
C ASP A 38 1.46 10.85 15.17
N MET A 39 2.78 10.64 15.29
CA MET A 39 3.55 9.81 14.35
C MET A 39 3.15 8.33 14.44
N ASN A 40 2.93 7.80 15.65
CA ASN A 40 2.53 6.40 15.82
C ASN A 40 1.10 6.13 15.32
N GLY A 41 0.17 7.08 15.54
CA GLY A 41 -1.19 7.00 14.99
C GLY A 41 -1.22 7.09 13.45
N THR A 42 -0.37 7.94 12.86
CA THR A 42 -0.25 8.09 11.40
C THR A 42 0.34 6.83 10.76
N VAL A 43 1.38 6.24 11.35
CA VAL A 43 1.98 4.99 10.84
C VAL A 43 0.98 3.83 10.95
N GLY A 44 0.22 3.73 12.06
CA GLY A 44 -0.84 2.74 12.20
C GLY A 44 -1.88 2.81 11.08
N GLY A 45 -2.38 4.01 10.77
CA GLY A 45 -3.33 4.21 9.67
C GLY A 45 -2.75 3.84 8.30
N GLN A 46 -1.49 4.19 8.04
CA GLN A 46 -0.80 3.80 6.80
C GLN A 46 -0.64 2.27 6.67
N LEU A 47 -0.35 1.57 7.77
CA LEU A 47 -0.23 0.10 7.77
C LEU A 47 -1.56 -0.57 7.42
N ASP A 48 -2.69 -0.04 7.93
CA ASP A 48 -4.04 -0.54 7.62
C ASP A 48 -4.42 -0.27 6.16
N GLU A 49 -4.10 0.91 5.62
CA GLU A 49 -4.29 1.22 4.20
C GLU A 49 -3.50 0.27 3.28
N MET A 50 -2.24 -0.02 3.62
CA MET A 50 -1.41 -0.96 2.87
C MET A 50 -1.98 -2.39 2.94
N TRP A 51 -2.48 -2.81 4.10
CA TRP A 51 -3.13 -4.12 4.22
C TRP A 51 -4.38 -4.22 3.35
N ASN A 52 -5.24 -3.19 3.36
CA ASN A 52 -6.43 -3.12 2.50
C ASN A 52 -6.07 -3.17 1.01
N LEU A 53 -5.01 -2.46 0.61
CA LEU A 53 -4.50 -2.46 -0.75
C LEU A 53 -4.00 -3.84 -1.19
N ALA A 54 -3.19 -4.51 -0.36
CA ALA A 54 -2.71 -5.86 -0.63
C ALA A 54 -3.86 -6.87 -0.75
N SER A 55 -4.85 -6.77 0.13
CA SER A 55 -6.08 -7.58 0.09
C SER A 55 -6.85 -7.37 -1.22
N THR A 56 -6.99 -6.12 -1.66
CA THR A 56 -7.66 -5.77 -2.92
C THR A 56 -6.96 -6.38 -4.14
N PHE A 57 -5.63 -6.32 -4.19
CA PHE A 57 -4.87 -6.97 -5.27
C PHE A 57 -5.11 -8.48 -5.32
N LYS A 58 -5.03 -9.16 -4.17
CA LYS A 58 -5.25 -10.61 -4.07
C LYS A 58 -6.69 -11.01 -4.45
N HIS A 59 -7.67 -10.21 -4.01
CA HIS A 59 -9.06 -10.42 -4.39
C HIS A 59 -9.26 -10.34 -5.90
N ASN A 60 -8.76 -9.27 -6.53
CA ASN A 60 -8.87 -9.09 -7.98
C ASN A 60 -8.11 -10.16 -8.77
N ALA A 61 -6.95 -10.63 -8.27
CA ALA A 61 -6.24 -11.75 -8.86
C ALA A 61 -7.14 -13.01 -8.90
N ALA A 62 -7.76 -13.37 -7.77
CA ALA A 62 -8.66 -14.51 -7.70
C ALA A 62 -9.87 -14.37 -8.65
N GLN A 63 -10.38 -13.15 -8.85
CA GLN A 63 -11.44 -12.90 -9.84
C GLN A 63 -10.99 -13.22 -11.27
N MET A 64 -9.73 -12.96 -11.64
CA MET A 64 -9.24 -13.27 -13.00
C MET A 64 -9.25 -14.78 -13.28
N GLN A 65 -8.81 -15.58 -12.30
CA GLN A 65 -8.87 -17.05 -12.41
C GLN A 65 -10.32 -17.55 -12.46
N HIS A 66 -11.22 -16.94 -11.68
CA HIS A 66 -12.64 -17.28 -11.72
C HIS A 66 -13.27 -17.00 -13.09
N VAL A 67 -13.02 -15.81 -13.66
CA VAL A 67 -13.51 -15.44 -15.00
C VAL A 67 -13.02 -16.42 -16.05
N ARG A 68 -11.72 -16.74 -16.04
CA ARG A 68 -11.14 -17.71 -16.97
C ARG A 68 -11.83 -19.07 -16.85
N GLY A 69 -11.89 -19.64 -15.65
CA GLY A 69 -12.46 -20.96 -15.42
C GLY A 69 -13.96 -21.04 -15.73
N SER A 70 -14.71 -19.96 -15.44
CA SER A 70 -16.13 -19.87 -15.77
C SER A 70 -16.36 -19.92 -17.28
N ILE A 71 -15.58 -19.17 -18.05
CA ILE A 71 -15.68 -19.16 -19.52
C ILE A 71 -15.23 -20.49 -20.11
N ASP A 72 -14.11 -21.06 -19.62
CA ASP A 72 -13.64 -22.38 -20.05
C ASP A 72 -14.72 -23.44 -19.85
N GLN A 73 -15.39 -23.44 -18.69
CA GLN A 73 -16.44 -24.40 -18.38
C GLN A 73 -17.66 -24.25 -19.31
N VAL A 74 -18.10 -23.01 -19.54
CA VAL A 74 -19.21 -22.74 -20.47
C VAL A 74 -18.84 -23.18 -21.88
N LEU A 75 -17.61 -22.96 -22.33
CA LEU A 75 -17.15 -23.36 -23.67
C LEU A 75 -17.15 -24.87 -23.87
N VAL A 76 -16.84 -25.64 -22.83
CA VAL A 76 -16.87 -27.12 -22.85
C VAL A 76 -18.31 -27.63 -22.87
N SER A 77 -19.23 -27.00 -22.14
CA SER A 77 -20.63 -27.46 -22.05
C SER A 77 -21.52 -27.00 -23.21
N THR A 78 -21.10 -26.01 -23.98
CA THR A 78 -21.93 -25.39 -25.03
C THR A 78 -21.88 -26.18 -26.34
N SER A 79 -23.04 -26.61 -26.84
CA SER A 79 -23.20 -27.35 -28.12
C SER A 79 -23.03 -26.49 -29.39
N TRP A 80 -22.62 -25.23 -29.26
CA TRP A 80 -22.46 -24.27 -30.34
C TRP A 80 -21.28 -24.64 -31.25
N SER A 81 -21.57 -25.00 -32.51
CA SER A 81 -20.60 -25.46 -33.50
C SER A 81 -20.57 -24.60 -34.77
N GLY A 82 -19.56 -24.84 -35.62
CA GLY A 82 -19.39 -24.19 -36.92
C GLY A 82 -18.33 -23.09 -36.93
N PRO A 83 -18.05 -22.50 -38.11
CA PRO A 83 -16.87 -21.65 -38.33
C PRO A 83 -16.75 -20.45 -37.38
N ALA A 84 -17.87 -19.84 -37.00
CA ALA A 84 -17.87 -18.74 -36.04
C ALA A 84 -17.47 -19.20 -34.63
N ALA A 85 -17.96 -20.37 -34.22
CA ALA A 85 -17.70 -20.95 -32.92
C ALA A 85 -16.24 -21.43 -32.80
N GLU A 86 -15.66 -21.95 -33.88
CA GLU A 86 -14.23 -22.30 -33.95
C GLU A 86 -13.33 -21.05 -33.85
N ARG A 87 -13.64 -19.98 -34.60
CA ARG A 87 -12.92 -18.71 -34.51
C ARG A 87 -12.95 -18.11 -33.11
N PHE A 88 -14.10 -18.17 -32.44
CA PHE A 88 -14.20 -17.70 -31.06
C PHE A 88 -13.33 -18.54 -30.12
N ARG A 89 -13.38 -19.87 -30.20
CA ARG A 89 -12.55 -20.75 -29.35
C ARG A 89 -11.06 -20.56 -29.59
N GLU A 90 -10.65 -20.30 -30.82
CA GLU A 90 -9.27 -19.92 -31.16
C GLU A 90 -8.89 -18.59 -30.50
N ALA A 91 -9.69 -17.54 -30.70
CA ALA A 91 -9.44 -16.23 -30.09
C ALA A 91 -9.40 -16.30 -28.56
N TRP A 92 -10.29 -17.08 -27.96
CA TRP A 92 -10.29 -17.32 -26.52
C TRP A 92 -9.03 -18.03 -26.05
N ARG A 93 -8.59 -19.10 -26.75
CA ARG A 93 -7.34 -19.80 -26.45
C ARG A 93 -6.12 -18.88 -26.51
N GLN A 94 -6.12 -17.89 -27.40
CA GLN A 94 -5.05 -16.89 -27.50
C GLN A 94 -5.14 -15.85 -26.38
N PHE A 95 -6.34 -15.47 -25.95
CA PHE A 95 -6.56 -14.46 -24.92
C PHE A 95 -6.46 -14.99 -23.48
N ALA A 96 -6.92 -16.21 -23.21
CA ALA A 96 -6.97 -16.78 -21.85
C ALA A 96 -5.64 -16.70 -21.08
N PRO A 97 -4.46 -16.93 -21.71
CA PRO A 97 -3.16 -16.72 -21.05
C PRO A 97 -2.92 -15.29 -20.55
N SER A 98 -3.53 -14.27 -21.18
CA SER A 98 -3.43 -12.88 -20.69
C SER A 98 -4.11 -12.70 -19.32
N LEU A 99 -5.15 -13.49 -19.01
CA LEU A 99 -5.76 -13.49 -17.68
C LEU A 99 -4.84 -14.14 -16.63
N ASP A 100 -4.06 -15.15 -17.02
CA ASP A 100 -3.06 -15.76 -16.16
C ASP A 100 -1.92 -14.79 -15.85
N HIS A 101 -1.42 -14.08 -16.87
CA HIS A 101 -0.42 -13.03 -16.66
C HIS A 101 -0.94 -11.88 -15.78
N LEU A 102 -2.21 -11.49 -15.93
CA LEU A 102 -2.81 -10.48 -15.06
C LEU A 102 -2.96 -11.00 -13.63
N TYR A 103 -3.34 -12.27 -13.44
CA TYR A 103 -3.36 -12.92 -12.12
C TYR A 103 -1.98 -12.90 -11.45
N GLU A 104 -0.93 -13.27 -12.18
CA GLU A 104 0.46 -13.24 -11.70
C GLU A 104 0.85 -11.83 -11.28
N ALA A 105 0.67 -10.84 -12.16
CA ALA A 105 1.02 -9.45 -11.88
C ALA A 105 0.30 -8.86 -10.65
N LEU A 106 -1.00 -9.15 -10.50
CA LEU A 106 -1.77 -8.69 -9.33
C LEU A 106 -1.32 -9.39 -8.05
N THR A 107 -0.98 -10.67 -8.12
CA THR A 107 -0.47 -11.44 -6.96
C THR A 107 0.90 -10.93 -6.51
N GLU A 108 1.79 -10.64 -7.45
CA GLU A 108 3.10 -10.04 -7.20
C GLU A 108 2.96 -8.65 -6.57
N ALA A 109 2.09 -7.80 -7.13
CA ALA A 109 1.82 -6.47 -6.59
C ALA A 109 1.30 -6.53 -5.14
N GLY A 110 0.32 -7.39 -4.86
CA GLY A 110 -0.20 -7.58 -3.50
C GLY A 110 0.86 -8.09 -2.51
N THR A 111 1.71 -9.02 -2.95
CA THR A 111 2.82 -9.56 -2.15
C THR A 111 3.85 -8.47 -1.82
N GLU A 112 4.17 -7.61 -2.78
CA GLU A 112 5.13 -6.52 -2.59
C GLU A 112 4.58 -5.45 -1.64
N VAL A 113 3.28 -5.13 -1.70
CA VAL A 113 2.65 -4.22 -0.74
C VAL A 113 2.73 -4.79 0.68
N ASP A 114 2.42 -6.07 0.86
CA ASP A 114 2.55 -6.75 2.15
C ASP A 114 3.99 -6.74 2.68
N ARG A 115 4.97 -7.00 1.80
CA ARG A 115 6.39 -6.97 2.16
C ARG A 115 6.80 -5.58 2.68
N ARG A 116 6.37 -4.51 2.00
CA ARG A 116 6.64 -3.12 2.41
C ARG A 116 5.95 -2.79 3.74
N ARG A 117 4.71 -3.26 3.94
CA ARG A 117 3.96 -3.08 5.19
C ARG A 117 4.71 -3.72 6.36
N THR A 118 5.16 -4.97 6.21
CA THR A 118 5.94 -5.67 7.25
C THR A 118 7.26 -4.96 7.54
N ALA A 119 7.95 -4.46 6.52
CA ALA A 119 9.19 -3.69 6.71
C ALA A 119 8.95 -2.39 7.49
N LEU A 120 7.83 -1.69 7.22
CA LEU A 120 7.44 -0.48 7.94
C LEU A 120 7.07 -0.79 9.39
N ASP A 121 6.22 -1.79 9.64
CA ASP A 121 5.83 -2.23 10.99
C ASP A 121 7.06 -2.61 11.84
N ALA A 122 8.03 -3.30 11.25
CA ALA A 122 9.28 -3.67 11.92
C ALA A 122 10.22 -2.48 12.20
N ALA A 123 10.18 -1.44 11.37
CA ALA A 123 11.00 -0.24 11.55
C ALA A 123 10.43 0.74 12.58
N THR A 124 9.12 0.67 12.87
CA THR A 124 8.43 1.58 13.79
C THR A 124 8.27 1.00 15.21
N ARG A 125 8.56 -0.28 15.42
CA ARG A 125 8.63 -0.91 16.76
C ARG A 125 10.04 -0.86 17.33
#